data_AF-S6UB99-F1
#
_entry.id   AF-S6UB99-F1
#
_cell.length_a   1.000
_cell.length_b   1.000
_cell.length_c   1.000
_cell.angle_alpha   90.00
_cell.angle_beta   90.00
_cell.angle_gamma   90.00
#
_symmetry.space_group_name_H-M   'P 1'
#
loop_
_entity.id
_entity.type
_entity.pdbx_description
1 polymer ?
#
loop_
_entity_poly.entity_id
_entity_poly.type
_entity_poly.pdbx_seq_one_letter_code
_entity_poly.pdbx_strand_id
1 'polypeptide(L)'
;LALRQSLSATANRIATAGALNSLAQTLLRLSVPGVPDLYQGTEFWDFSLVDPDNRRPVDYAARQKALAQDASAADLLSNWQDGRIKQALISKVLNLRAQNPALFSEGSYQPLDIKGSHADQVMAFARETQGVRAVIVVPRISSELLGTAQTPLINAANWGDTRIMLPFADSDSDWKGLFSDVVVMTDREIPLSAALERFSVNLLIQTT
;
A
#
# COMPACT_ATOMS: atom_id res chain seq x y z
N LEU A 1 15.53 -16.77 28.78
CA LEU A 1 16.06 -18.03 28.18
C LEU A 1 16.51 -17.74 26.75
N ALA A 2 17.65 -18.29 26.32
CA ALA A 2 18.27 -18.01 25.02
C ALA A 2 17.34 -18.29 23.82
N LEU A 3 16.55 -19.37 23.87
CA LEU A 3 15.60 -19.70 22.80
C LEU A 3 14.56 -18.59 22.56
N ARG A 4 13.96 -18.05 23.62
CA ARG A 4 12.98 -16.94 23.51
C ARG A 4 13.60 -15.70 22.88
N GLN A 5 14.86 -15.39 23.21
CA GLN A 5 15.58 -14.26 22.62
C GLN A 5 15.85 -14.49 21.13
N SER A 6 16.28 -15.69 20.75
CA SER A 6 16.51 -16.07 19.35
C SER A 6 15.24 -16.02 18.49
N LEU A 7 14.12 -16.52 19.02
CA LEU A 7 12.81 -16.44 18.35
C LEU A 7 12.34 -15.00 18.18
N SER A 8 12.43 -14.19 19.24
CA SER A 8 12.08 -12.75 19.18
C SER A 8 12.93 -12.01 18.16
N ALA A 9 14.26 -12.23 18.15
CA ALA A 9 15.16 -11.63 17.17
C ALA A 9 14.80 -12.03 15.73
N THR A 10 14.45 -13.30 15.52
CA THR A 10 14.05 -13.80 14.19
C THR A 10 12.74 -13.18 13.73
N ALA A 11 11.73 -13.12 14.61
CA ALA A 11 10.45 -12.50 14.31
C ALA A 11 10.63 -11.00 13.97
N ASN A 12 11.40 -10.27 14.77
CA ASN A 12 11.68 -8.85 14.54
C ASN A 12 12.42 -8.62 13.21
N ARG A 13 13.33 -9.52 12.83
CA ARG A 13 14.08 -9.43 11.55
C ARG A 13 13.18 -9.48 10.32
N ILE A 14 12.06 -10.21 10.39
CA ILE A 14 11.13 -10.37 9.26
C ILE A 14 9.89 -9.47 9.36
N ALA A 15 9.70 -8.78 10.49
CA ALA A 15 8.45 -8.11 10.82
C ALA A 15 8.13 -6.95 9.85
N THR A 16 9.11 -6.12 9.52
CA THR A 16 8.92 -4.97 8.60
C THR A 16 8.60 -5.41 7.18
N ALA A 17 9.30 -6.43 6.67
CA ALA A 17 8.99 -7.03 5.38
C ALA A 17 7.61 -7.72 5.37
N GLY A 18 7.25 -8.40 6.46
CA GLY A 18 5.91 -8.99 6.63
C GLY A 18 4.79 -7.93 6.63
N ALA A 19 5.01 -6.82 7.34
CA ALA A 19 4.07 -5.69 7.35
C ALA A 19 3.93 -5.08 5.95
N LEU A 20 5.04 -4.84 5.23
CA LEU A 20 4.99 -4.31 3.86
C LEU A 20 4.28 -5.26 2.89
N ASN A 21 4.53 -6.57 2.99
CA ASN A 21 3.80 -7.57 2.22
C ASN A 21 2.29 -7.52 2.50
N SER A 22 1.90 -7.34 3.77
CA SER A 22 0.48 -7.23 4.15
C SER A 22 -0.16 -5.93 3.61
N LEU A 23 0.57 -4.81 3.61
CA LEU A 23 0.09 -3.55 2.98
C LEU A 23 -0.06 -3.70 1.47
N ALA A 24 0.90 -4.32 0.78
CA ALA A 24 0.84 -4.61 -0.64
C ALA A 24 -0.39 -5.48 -0.98
N GLN A 25 -0.56 -6.61 -0.28
CA GLN A 25 -1.71 -7.49 -0.46
C GLN A 25 -3.04 -6.79 -0.15
N THR A 26 -3.06 -5.93 0.87
CA THR A 26 -4.25 -5.14 1.23
C THR A 26 -4.64 -4.20 0.11
N LEU A 27 -3.68 -3.44 -0.44
CA LEU A 27 -3.95 -2.53 -1.55
C LEU A 27 -4.41 -3.29 -2.79
N LEU A 28 -3.74 -4.41 -3.14
CA LEU A 28 -4.15 -5.26 -4.25
C LEU A 28 -5.58 -5.76 -4.08
N ARG A 29 -5.92 -6.39 -2.94
CA ARG A 29 -7.28 -6.87 -2.65
C ARG A 29 -8.33 -5.79 -2.87
N LEU A 30 -8.04 -4.57 -2.46
CA LEU A 30 -8.96 -3.43 -2.55
C LEU A 30 -9.03 -2.80 -3.94
N SER A 31 -8.13 -3.12 -4.87
CA SER A 31 -8.01 -2.37 -6.14
C SER A 31 -8.04 -3.22 -7.40
N VAL A 32 -7.84 -4.54 -7.31
CA VAL A 32 -8.10 -5.48 -8.41
C VAL A 32 -9.61 -5.56 -8.73
N PRO A 33 -10.00 -6.08 -9.92
CA PRO A 33 -11.41 -6.26 -10.27
C PRO A 33 -12.16 -7.16 -9.27
N GLY A 34 -13.41 -6.79 -8.97
CA GLY A 34 -14.28 -7.51 -8.04
C GLY A 34 -14.65 -6.70 -6.78
N VAL A 35 -15.31 -7.40 -5.86
CA VAL A 35 -15.76 -6.84 -4.58
C VAL A 35 -14.82 -7.32 -3.47
N PRO A 36 -14.07 -6.42 -2.81
CA PRO A 36 -13.16 -6.82 -1.75
C PRO A 36 -13.93 -7.24 -0.50
N ASP A 37 -13.50 -8.34 0.11
CA ASP A 37 -13.98 -8.79 1.42
C ASP A 37 -12.94 -8.53 2.52
N LEU A 38 -13.42 -8.29 3.73
CA LEU A 38 -12.62 -8.01 4.92
C LEU A 38 -13.20 -8.77 6.11
N TYR A 39 -12.49 -9.83 6.53
CA TYR A 39 -12.83 -10.55 7.76
C TYR A 39 -12.69 -9.63 8.99
N GLN A 40 -13.59 -9.78 9.95
CA GLN A 40 -13.64 -8.95 11.15
C GLN A 40 -12.30 -8.89 11.88
N GLY A 41 -11.86 -7.70 12.28
CA GLY A 41 -10.60 -7.53 13.00
C GLY A 41 -9.36 -7.43 12.10
N THR A 42 -9.44 -7.77 10.82
CA THR A 42 -8.28 -7.79 9.91
C THR A 42 -7.91 -6.43 9.33
N GLU A 43 -8.57 -5.34 9.75
CA GLU A 43 -8.13 -3.97 9.49
C GLU A 43 -6.87 -3.59 10.26
N PHE A 44 -6.58 -4.27 11.38
CA PHE A 44 -5.26 -4.27 12.04
C PHE A 44 -4.45 -5.52 11.60
N TRP A 45 -3.27 -5.71 12.19
CA TRP A 45 -2.53 -6.97 12.02
C TRP A 45 -3.28 -8.11 12.69
N ASP A 46 -3.51 -9.17 11.94
CA ASP A 46 -4.10 -10.41 12.44
C ASP A 46 -3.09 -11.54 12.27
N PHE A 47 -2.63 -12.08 13.40
CA PHE A 47 -1.70 -13.20 13.48
C PHE A 47 -2.40 -14.47 14.00
N SER A 48 -3.72 -14.55 13.83
CA SER A 48 -4.49 -15.72 14.22
C SER A 48 -4.01 -16.96 13.48
N LEU A 49 -4.01 -18.08 14.18
CA LEU A 49 -3.81 -19.41 13.60
C LEU A 49 -5.15 -19.99 13.12
N VAL A 50 -5.22 -21.31 12.99
CA VAL A 50 -6.44 -22.03 12.64
C VAL A 50 -7.50 -21.95 13.74
N ASP A 51 -8.73 -22.36 13.42
CA ASP A 51 -9.86 -22.48 14.35
C ASP A 51 -9.44 -23.24 15.64
N PRO A 52 -9.78 -22.76 16.85
CA PRO A 52 -10.62 -21.60 17.18
C PRO A 52 -9.91 -20.25 17.34
N ASP A 53 -8.61 -20.16 17.05
CA ASP A 53 -7.82 -18.95 17.32
C ASP A 53 -8.26 -17.74 16.47
N ASN A 54 -8.74 -17.97 15.24
CA ASN A 54 -9.30 -16.95 14.35
C ASN A 54 -10.74 -16.51 14.69
N ARG A 55 -11.30 -16.99 15.81
CA ARG A 55 -12.61 -16.59 16.34
C ARG A 55 -12.53 -15.78 17.64
N ARG A 56 -11.33 -15.33 18.04
CA ARG A 56 -11.16 -14.45 19.20
C ARG A 56 -11.99 -13.17 19.05
N PRO A 57 -12.51 -12.60 20.15
CA PRO A 57 -13.32 -11.39 20.09
C PRO A 57 -12.49 -10.22 19.55
N VAL A 58 -13.15 -9.38 18.74
CA VAL A 58 -12.53 -8.19 18.15
C VAL A 58 -12.72 -6.99 19.09
N ASP A 59 -11.64 -6.26 19.36
CA ASP A 59 -11.70 -4.96 20.05
C ASP A 59 -12.11 -3.86 19.06
N TYR A 60 -13.42 -3.67 18.91
CA TYR A 60 -14.00 -2.63 18.05
C TYR A 60 -13.82 -1.21 18.60
N ALA A 61 -13.76 -1.04 19.93
CA ALA A 61 -13.59 0.28 20.53
C ALA A 61 -12.22 0.89 20.17
N ALA A 62 -11.15 0.08 20.21
CA ALA A 62 -9.83 0.49 19.76
C ALA A 62 -9.81 0.87 18.27
N ARG A 63 -10.49 0.09 17.42
CA ARG A 63 -10.59 0.33 15.97
C ARG A 63 -11.37 1.59 15.62
N GLN A 64 -12.49 1.84 16.30
CA GLN A 64 -13.27 3.07 16.12
C GLN A 64 -12.47 4.30 16.54
N LYS A 65 -11.78 4.22 17.70
CA LYS A 65 -10.91 5.30 18.18
C LYS A 65 -9.79 5.60 17.18
N ALA A 66 -9.13 4.56 16.66
CA ALA A 66 -8.07 4.71 15.66
C ALA A 66 -8.59 5.30 14.35
N LEU A 67 -9.75 4.86 13.86
CA LEU A 67 -10.35 5.34 12.61
C LEU A 67 -10.78 6.82 12.69
N ALA A 68 -11.19 7.29 13.87
CA ALA A 68 -11.58 8.68 14.11
C ALA A 68 -10.37 9.64 14.24
N GLN A 69 -9.15 9.11 14.38
CA GLN A 69 -7.94 9.91 14.48
C GLN A 69 -7.37 10.20 13.10
N ASP A 70 -7.13 11.48 12.80
CA ASP A 70 -6.35 11.86 11.64
C ASP A 70 -4.86 11.74 11.97
N ALA A 71 -4.25 10.63 11.57
CA ALA A 71 -2.84 10.35 11.80
C ALA A 71 -2.04 10.63 10.52
N SER A 72 -0.93 11.36 10.67
CA SER A 72 -0.04 11.62 9.54
C SER A 72 0.61 10.32 9.04
N ALA A 73 1.06 10.29 7.78
CA ALA A 73 1.78 9.14 7.25
C ALA A 73 3.03 8.79 8.09
N ALA A 74 3.72 9.81 8.61
CA ALA A 74 4.87 9.66 9.49
C ALA A 74 4.50 9.00 10.83
N ASP A 75 3.36 9.36 11.43
CA ASP A 75 2.87 8.76 12.67
C ASP A 75 2.49 7.30 12.46
N LEU A 76 1.78 7.01 11.36
CA LEU A 76 1.38 5.65 10.99
C LEU A 76 2.61 4.75 10.74
N LEU A 77 3.64 5.26 10.07
CA LEU A 77 4.88 4.53 9.85
C LEU A 77 5.68 4.31 11.12
N SER A 78 5.76 5.32 11.99
CA SER A 78 6.53 5.22 13.24
C SER A 78 5.89 4.25 14.24
N ASN A 79 4.56 4.11 14.19
CA ASN A 79 3.78 3.25 15.09
C ASN A 79 3.18 2.05 14.35
N TRP A 80 3.78 1.61 13.24
CA TRP A 80 3.18 0.64 12.34
C TRP A 80 2.71 -0.64 13.03
N GLN A 81 3.35 -1.06 14.12
CA GLN A 81 3.04 -2.28 14.88
C GLN A 81 1.64 -2.29 15.50
N ASP A 82 1.00 -1.13 15.69
CA ASP A 82 -0.35 -1.05 16.25
C ASP A 82 -1.47 -1.35 15.23
N GLY A 83 -1.12 -1.49 13.95
CA GLY A 83 -2.05 -1.84 12.88
C GLY A 83 -2.84 -0.66 12.29
N ARG A 84 -2.74 0.55 12.86
CA ARG A 84 -3.44 1.75 12.35
C ARG A 84 -3.04 2.08 10.93
N ILE A 85 -1.78 1.82 10.56
CA ILE A 85 -1.28 2.00 9.19
C ILE A 85 -2.08 1.20 8.15
N LYS A 86 -2.47 -0.03 8.49
CA LYS A 86 -3.27 -0.90 7.61
C LYS A 86 -4.73 -0.45 7.59
N GLN A 87 -5.27 -0.05 8.74
CA GLN A 87 -6.64 0.50 8.83
C GLN A 87 -6.78 1.79 8.02
N ALA A 88 -5.79 2.69 8.11
CA ALA A 88 -5.76 3.94 7.34
C ALA A 88 -5.71 3.67 5.83
N LEU A 89 -4.88 2.71 5.38
CA LEU A 89 -4.85 2.27 3.99
C LEU A 89 -6.21 1.75 3.53
N ILE A 90 -6.84 0.87 4.31
CA ILE A 90 -8.18 0.32 4.00
C ILE A 90 -9.21 1.44 3.89
N SER A 91 -9.29 2.31 4.90
CA SER A 91 -10.24 3.41 4.95
C SER A 91 -10.10 4.34 3.75
N LYS A 92 -8.87 4.79 3.43
CA LYS A 92 -8.60 5.69 2.30
C LYS A 92 -8.99 5.05 0.96
N VAL A 93 -8.62 3.80 0.73
CA VAL A 93 -8.95 3.12 -0.54
C VAL A 93 -10.45 2.83 -0.66
N LEU A 94 -11.12 2.42 0.42
CA LEU A 94 -12.58 2.22 0.40
C LEU A 94 -13.33 3.54 0.16
N ASN A 95 -12.87 4.66 0.72
CA ASN A 95 -13.44 5.97 0.43
C ASN A 95 -13.26 6.35 -1.05
N LEU A 96 -12.07 6.13 -1.62
CA LEU A 96 -11.85 6.35 -3.05
C LEU A 96 -12.74 5.46 -3.93
N ARG A 97 -12.94 4.19 -3.55
CA ARG A 97 -13.89 3.29 -4.22
C ARG A 97 -15.32 3.80 -4.16
N ALA A 98 -15.75 4.29 -2.99
CA ALA A 98 -17.09 4.84 -2.81
C ALA A 98 -17.30 6.13 -3.63
N GLN A 99 -16.26 6.95 -3.79
CA GLN A 99 -16.29 8.16 -4.61
C GLN A 99 -16.23 7.86 -6.12
N ASN A 100 -15.61 6.76 -6.52
CA ASN A 100 -15.40 6.38 -7.92
C ASN A 100 -15.92 4.97 -8.23
N PRO A 101 -17.20 4.65 -7.96
CA PRO A 101 -17.69 3.27 -8.00
C PRO A 101 -17.48 2.61 -9.36
N ALA A 102 -17.79 3.32 -10.46
CA ALA A 102 -17.61 2.81 -11.83
C ALA A 102 -16.15 2.44 -12.14
N LEU A 103 -15.18 3.20 -11.62
CA LEU A 103 -13.75 2.94 -11.85
C LEU A 103 -13.34 1.58 -11.30
N PHE A 104 -13.85 1.23 -10.12
CA PHE A 104 -13.48 0.01 -9.43
C PHE A 104 -14.39 -1.18 -9.73
N SER A 105 -15.63 -0.97 -10.20
CA SER A 105 -16.53 -2.03 -10.65
C SER A 105 -16.30 -2.42 -12.11
N GLU A 106 -16.15 -1.44 -13.00
CA GLU A 106 -16.20 -1.63 -14.46
C GLU A 106 -14.91 -1.19 -15.16
N GLY A 107 -14.09 -0.36 -14.50
CA GLY A 107 -12.86 0.14 -15.10
C GLY A 107 -11.91 -0.97 -15.51
N SER A 108 -11.28 -0.76 -16.68
CA SER A 108 -10.35 -1.71 -17.28
C SER A 108 -9.20 -2.07 -16.33
N TYR A 109 -8.54 -3.19 -16.58
CA TYR A 109 -7.33 -3.58 -15.87
C TYR A 109 -6.19 -3.65 -16.87
N GLN A 110 -5.24 -2.71 -16.76
CA GLN A 110 -4.09 -2.65 -17.65
C GLN A 110 -2.79 -2.79 -16.84
N PRO A 111 -2.04 -3.90 -16.97
CA PRO A 111 -0.69 -4.00 -16.42
C PRO A 111 0.20 -2.87 -16.98
N LEU A 112 1.03 -2.29 -16.13
CA LEU A 112 1.98 -1.23 -16.52
C LEU A 112 3.40 -1.79 -16.54
N ASP A 113 4.15 -1.44 -17.59
CA ASP A 113 5.56 -1.79 -17.70
C ASP A 113 6.38 -1.02 -16.67
N ILE A 114 7.40 -1.68 -16.12
CA ILE A 114 8.33 -1.08 -15.16
C ILE A 114 9.74 -1.21 -15.73
N LYS A 115 10.51 -0.13 -15.67
CA LYS A 115 11.91 -0.10 -16.11
C LYS A 115 12.82 0.29 -14.97
N GLY A 116 14.07 -0.18 -15.04
CA GLY A 116 15.15 0.18 -14.13
C GLY A 116 15.63 -0.99 -13.28
N SER A 117 16.57 -0.70 -12.39
CA SER A 117 17.36 -1.70 -11.66
C SER A 117 16.50 -2.64 -10.78
N HIS A 118 15.32 -2.21 -10.33
CA HIS A 118 14.43 -2.98 -9.47
C HIS A 118 13.07 -3.30 -10.10
N ALA A 119 12.98 -3.33 -11.43
CA ALA A 119 11.71 -3.55 -12.14
C ALA A 119 10.98 -4.85 -11.71
N ASP A 120 11.72 -5.93 -11.45
CA ASP A 120 11.14 -7.22 -11.04
C ASP A 120 10.58 -7.24 -9.61
N GLN A 121 10.89 -6.22 -8.81
CA GLN A 121 10.50 -6.09 -7.40
C GLN A 121 9.26 -5.21 -7.20
N VAL A 122 8.55 -4.87 -8.28
CA VAL A 122 7.38 -4.00 -8.23
C VAL A 122 6.30 -4.54 -9.17
N MET A 123 5.04 -4.29 -8.81
CA MET A 123 3.90 -4.49 -9.70
C MET A 123 3.12 -3.19 -9.78
N ALA A 124 2.71 -2.84 -10.99
CA ALA A 124 1.86 -1.69 -11.22
C ALA A 124 0.79 -2.01 -12.27
N PHE A 125 -0.39 -1.44 -12.09
CA PHE A 125 -1.47 -1.50 -13.08
C PHE A 125 -2.30 -0.22 -13.04
N ALA A 126 -2.95 0.09 -14.16
CA ALA A 126 -3.94 1.15 -14.27
C ALA A 126 -5.36 0.58 -14.24
N ARG A 127 -6.26 1.34 -13.63
CA ARG A 127 -7.72 1.24 -13.80
C ARG A 127 -8.19 2.47 -14.57
N GLU A 128 -9.03 2.28 -15.57
CA GLU A 128 -9.61 3.39 -16.33
C GLU A 128 -11.08 3.15 -16.67
N THR A 129 -11.92 4.15 -16.43
CA THR A 129 -13.30 4.18 -16.95
C THR A 129 -13.72 5.62 -17.19
N GLN A 130 -14.44 5.88 -18.29
CA GLN A 130 -15.05 7.20 -18.55
C GLN A 130 -14.09 8.40 -18.38
N GLY A 131 -12.81 8.21 -18.73
CA GLY A 131 -11.75 9.23 -18.60
C GLY A 131 -11.16 9.40 -17.20
N VAL A 132 -11.69 8.73 -16.17
CA VAL A 132 -11.09 8.67 -14.83
C VAL A 132 -10.05 7.56 -14.79
N ARG A 133 -8.84 7.87 -14.30
CA ARG A 133 -7.75 6.90 -14.16
C ARG A 133 -7.23 6.80 -12.73
N ALA A 134 -6.87 5.58 -12.34
CA ALA A 134 -6.05 5.31 -11.17
C ALA A 134 -4.85 4.43 -11.54
N VAL A 135 -3.68 4.73 -10.99
CA VAL A 135 -2.46 3.91 -11.08
C VAL A 135 -2.19 3.32 -9.70
N ILE A 136 -2.12 2.00 -9.64
CA ILE A 136 -1.82 1.27 -8.42
C ILE A 136 -0.39 0.76 -8.52
N VAL A 137 0.39 0.93 -7.46
CA VAL A 137 1.75 0.44 -7.37
C VAL A 137 2.01 -0.23 -6.02
N VAL A 138 2.56 -1.44 -6.06
CA VAL A 138 2.95 -2.20 -4.88
C VAL A 138 4.33 -2.84 -5.06
N PRO A 139 5.17 -2.89 -4.01
CA PRO A 139 6.42 -3.60 -4.04
C PRO A 139 6.17 -5.10 -3.81
N ARG A 140 7.11 -5.92 -4.26
CA ARG A 140 7.19 -7.37 -4.00
C ARG A 140 8.64 -7.75 -3.79
N ILE A 141 8.90 -8.78 -2.99
CA ILE A 141 10.27 -9.24 -2.73
C ILE A 141 11.14 -8.10 -2.15
N SER A 142 10.55 -7.29 -1.26
CA SER A 142 11.11 -6.01 -0.81
C SER A 142 12.15 -6.11 0.31
N SER A 143 12.56 -7.32 0.72
CA SER A 143 13.44 -7.50 1.88
C SER A 143 14.81 -6.84 1.70
N GLU A 144 15.38 -6.94 0.50
CA GLU A 144 16.69 -6.32 0.21
C GLU A 144 16.59 -4.79 0.11
N LEU A 145 15.53 -4.30 -0.54
CA LEU A 145 15.25 -2.86 -0.65
C LEU A 145 14.96 -2.21 0.72
N LEU A 146 14.36 -2.94 1.66
CA LEU A 146 14.19 -2.48 3.03
C LEU A 146 15.51 -2.48 3.81
N GLY A 147 16.41 -3.41 3.53
CA GLY A 147 17.69 -3.54 4.25
C GLY A 147 17.48 -3.65 5.76
N THR A 148 17.98 -2.65 6.50
CA THR A 148 17.88 -2.58 7.97
C THR A 148 16.77 -1.63 8.46
N ALA A 149 15.84 -1.23 7.59
CA ALA A 149 14.73 -0.35 7.94
C ALA A 149 13.89 -0.93 9.09
N GLN A 150 13.56 -0.07 10.06
CA GLN A 150 12.74 -0.41 11.23
C GLN A 150 11.23 -0.16 11.01
N THR A 151 10.88 0.42 9.86
CA THR A 151 9.50 0.69 9.43
C THR A 151 9.24 -0.01 8.09
N PRO A 152 7.98 -0.24 7.70
CA PRO A 152 7.64 -0.80 6.40
C PRO A 152 7.75 0.25 5.27
N LEU A 153 8.81 1.07 5.28
CA LEU A 153 9.13 2.07 4.27
C LEU A 153 10.49 1.77 3.65
N ILE A 154 10.49 1.45 2.35
CA ILE A 154 11.67 1.44 1.50
C ILE A 154 12.12 2.88 1.32
N ASN A 155 13.38 3.17 1.62
CA ASN A 155 13.96 4.49 1.40
C ASN A 155 13.86 4.85 -0.09
N ALA A 156 13.38 6.06 -0.40
CA ALA A 156 13.20 6.53 -1.78
C ALA A 156 14.46 6.35 -2.65
N ALA A 157 15.66 6.56 -2.09
CA ALA A 157 16.91 6.40 -2.81
C ALA A 157 17.19 4.95 -3.23
N ASN A 158 16.64 3.96 -2.51
CA ASN A 158 16.83 2.54 -2.82
C ASN A 158 16.07 2.12 -4.09
N TRP A 159 15.15 2.94 -4.60
CA TRP A 159 14.50 2.68 -5.88
C TRP A 159 15.40 2.95 -7.09
N GLY A 160 16.48 3.71 -6.92
CA GLY A 160 17.42 4.01 -8.01
C GLY A 160 16.72 4.62 -9.23
N ASP A 161 16.97 4.04 -10.40
CA ASP A 161 16.36 4.46 -11.66
C ASP A 161 15.01 3.78 -11.95
N THR A 162 14.36 3.16 -10.96
CA THR A 162 13.13 2.39 -11.19
C THR A 162 11.92 3.30 -11.39
N ARG A 163 11.19 3.12 -12.51
CA ARG A 163 10.02 3.91 -12.88
C ARG A 163 8.94 3.09 -13.57
N ILE A 164 7.69 3.53 -13.40
CA ILE A 164 6.52 3.01 -14.11
C ILE A 164 6.41 3.71 -15.45
N MET A 165 6.17 2.96 -16.51
CA MET A 165 5.90 3.46 -17.85
C MET A 165 4.39 3.60 -18.05
N LEU A 166 3.95 4.78 -18.46
CA LEU A 166 2.53 5.06 -18.71
C LEU A 166 2.23 4.99 -20.22
N PRO A 167 1.12 4.32 -20.61
CA PRO A 167 0.68 4.27 -22.00
C PRO A 167 0.02 5.58 -22.45
N PHE A 168 -0.16 6.53 -21.54
CA PHE A 168 -0.78 7.84 -21.75
C PHE A 168 0.17 8.97 -21.34
N ALA A 169 0.04 10.13 -21.98
CA ALA A 169 0.60 11.39 -21.50
C ALA A 169 -0.54 12.23 -20.95
N ASP A 170 -0.48 12.54 -19.66
CA ASP A 170 -1.34 13.54 -19.04
C ASP A 170 -0.41 14.68 -18.59
N SER A 171 -0.18 15.65 -19.47
CA SER A 171 0.75 16.76 -19.24
C SER A 171 0.25 17.78 -18.22
N ASP A 172 -1.05 17.76 -17.89
CA ASP A 172 -1.74 18.84 -17.16
C ASP A 172 -2.67 18.35 -16.03
N SER A 173 -2.53 17.10 -15.59
CA SER A 173 -3.39 16.55 -14.52
C SER A 173 -2.63 16.39 -13.21
N ASP A 174 -3.15 17.00 -12.14
CA ASP A 174 -2.68 16.76 -10.79
C ASP A 174 -3.08 15.34 -10.35
N TRP A 175 -2.08 14.47 -10.16
CA TRP A 175 -2.29 13.13 -9.62
C TRP A 175 -2.08 13.15 -8.11
N LYS A 176 -3.10 12.72 -7.37
CA LYS A 176 -3.03 12.64 -5.90
C LYS A 176 -2.78 11.21 -5.46
N GLY A 177 -1.84 11.05 -4.54
CA GLY A 177 -1.57 9.77 -3.88
C GLY A 177 -2.38 9.61 -2.60
N LEU A 178 -2.47 8.38 -2.10
CA LEU A 178 -3.21 8.07 -0.86
C LEU A 178 -2.68 8.84 0.36
N PHE A 179 -1.38 9.08 0.39
CA PHE A 179 -0.63 9.65 1.52
C PHE A 179 0.27 10.83 1.11
N SER A 180 0.06 11.39 -0.08
CA SER A 180 0.85 12.50 -0.61
C SER A 180 0.00 13.39 -1.51
N ASP A 181 0.18 14.71 -1.39
CA ASP A 181 -0.75 15.66 -2.01
C ASP A 181 -0.60 15.78 -3.53
N VAL A 182 0.58 15.53 -4.12
CA VAL A 182 0.79 15.50 -5.58
C VAL A 182 1.97 14.59 -5.95
N VAL A 183 1.82 13.74 -6.97
CA VAL A 183 2.95 13.08 -7.65
C VAL A 183 3.11 13.69 -9.04
N VAL A 184 4.26 14.32 -9.29
CA VAL A 184 4.58 14.92 -10.59
C VAL A 184 4.93 13.81 -11.57
N MET A 185 4.12 13.67 -12.63
CA MET A 185 4.47 12.84 -13.78
C MET A 185 5.51 13.57 -14.64
N THR A 186 6.48 12.83 -15.18
CA THR A 186 7.45 13.38 -16.13
C THR A 186 7.47 12.50 -17.36
N ASP A 187 7.16 13.04 -18.53
CA ASP A 187 7.31 12.36 -19.83
C ASP A 187 6.74 10.93 -19.92
N ARG A 188 5.51 10.72 -19.41
CA ARG A 188 4.84 9.40 -19.32
C ARG A 188 5.54 8.40 -18.40
N GLU A 189 6.35 8.88 -17.47
CA GLU A 189 7.02 8.06 -16.48
C GLU A 189 6.67 8.52 -15.06
N ILE A 190 6.60 7.56 -14.15
CA ILE A 190 6.48 7.82 -12.72
C ILE A 190 7.70 7.21 -12.01
N PRO A 191 8.68 8.03 -11.57
CA PRO A 191 9.77 7.55 -10.74
C PRO A 191 9.23 6.98 -9.42
N LEU A 192 9.66 5.76 -9.05
CA LEU A 192 9.22 5.14 -7.80
C LEU A 192 9.77 5.85 -6.57
N SER A 193 10.94 6.47 -6.69
CA SER A 193 11.51 7.33 -5.65
C SER A 193 10.58 8.50 -5.29
N ALA A 194 9.80 9.00 -6.24
CA ALA A 194 8.79 10.04 -6.02
C ALA A 194 7.45 9.43 -5.57
N ALA A 195 6.94 8.44 -6.30
CA ALA A 195 5.62 7.87 -6.03
C ALA A 195 5.52 7.13 -4.68
N LEU A 196 6.64 6.60 -4.17
CA LEU A 196 6.71 5.81 -2.96
C LEU A 196 7.54 6.47 -1.85
N GLU A 197 7.82 7.78 -1.96
CA GLU A 197 8.67 8.51 -1.00
C GLU A 197 8.12 8.44 0.42
N ARG A 198 6.81 8.64 0.57
CA ARG A 198 6.12 8.73 1.86
C ARG A 198 5.55 7.42 2.34
N PHE A 199 5.32 6.49 1.42
CA PHE A 199 4.68 5.21 1.70
C PHE A 199 5.05 4.21 0.62
N SER A 200 5.41 2.99 1.00
CA SER A 200 5.90 2.00 0.03
C SER A 200 4.83 1.36 -0.84
N VAL A 201 3.56 1.67 -0.66
CA VAL A 201 2.45 1.33 -1.57
C VAL A 201 1.69 2.59 -1.92
N ASN A 202 1.15 2.69 -3.13
CA ASN A 202 0.38 3.88 -3.50
C ASN A 202 -0.73 3.57 -4.51
N LEU A 203 -1.80 4.36 -4.43
CA LEU A 203 -2.83 4.49 -5.45
C LEU A 203 -2.86 5.97 -5.80
N LEU A 204 -2.47 6.26 -7.04
CA LEU A 204 -2.51 7.58 -7.63
C LEU A 204 -3.82 7.69 -8.40
N ILE A 205 -4.59 8.75 -8.19
CA ILE A 205 -5.83 8.99 -8.95
C ILE A 205 -5.80 10.42 -9.48
N GLN A 206 -6.29 10.59 -10.71
CA GLN A 206 -6.49 11.93 -11.26
C GLN A 206 -7.56 12.65 -10.47
N THR A 207 -7.28 13.87 -10.02
CA THR A 207 -8.34 14.78 -9.58
C THR A 207 -8.79 15.64 -10.73
N THR A 208 -10.10 15.63 -11.00
CA THR A 208 -10.79 16.69 -11.76
C THR A 208 -10.72 18.02 -11.05
#